data_AF-A0A958KPD0-F1
#
_entry.id   AF-A0A958KPD0-F1
#
_cell.length_a   1.000
_cell.length_b   1.000
_cell.length_c   1.000
_cell.angle_alpha   90.00
_cell.angle_beta   90.00
_cell.angle_gamma   90.00
#
_symmetry.space_group_name_H-M   'P 1'
#
loop_
_entity.id
_entity.type
_entity.pdbx_description
1 polymer ?
#
loop_
_entity_poly.entity_id
_entity_poly.type
_entity_poly.pdbx_seq_one_letter_code
_entity_poly.pdbx_strand_id
1 'polypeptide(L)'
;MKSKLLNFMLFQISWFACVLGAASNYPLAGAIFVILVLAFESRIYDDFPKRLVGYFAVALTGTCVDLLAFRSGAFGFPHFSYGFMGYPVWMIALWFAFATTFQSSLSWLKNRYILLAFFGLTGGPLAYYSAAKLGAVVLSTDNMVYSLGVIGAAWALVTPFSFYVYHLTVSERVDNSTTALATSALLAAHCLAIPPHVFASDTNSPSVCNQSDVCFAKEIMQNDVVLHFVRSTKFTYFLFDVYTIALYESSGNPKARALAFHYHRDISAADMIKGADENLRSNPNVSLKNYATELAEINKQYYDVREGSRYWLIAVPEHGLTLRNEKQVLASIPNDQFARDYLGIWLSDFPLSKSLRDKLLGVSE
;
A
#
# COMPACT_ATOMS: atom_id res chain seq x y z
N MET A 1 6.87 -28.61 26.77
CA MET A 1 6.04 -27.43 27.13
C MET A 1 6.86 -26.14 27.13
N LYS A 2 8.01 -26.07 27.83
CA LYS A 2 8.90 -24.89 27.83
C LYS A 2 9.35 -24.44 26.43
N SER A 3 9.71 -25.37 25.54
CA SER A 3 10.09 -25.06 24.14
C SER A 3 8.94 -24.50 23.30
N LYS A 4 7.71 -24.95 23.51
CA LYS A 4 6.52 -24.44 22.79
C LYS A 4 6.19 -23.01 23.20
N LEU A 5 6.24 -22.72 24.49
CA LEU A 5 6.01 -21.37 25.01
C LEU A 5 7.10 -20.40 24.56
N LEU A 6 8.37 -20.82 24.60
CA LEU A 6 9.49 -20.01 24.12
C LEU A 6 9.33 -19.66 22.63
N ASN A 7 9.04 -20.64 21.78
CA ASN A 7 8.81 -20.41 20.36
C ASN A 7 7.61 -19.47 20.10
N PHE A 8 6.50 -19.65 20.85
CA PHE A 8 5.37 -18.73 20.76
C PHE A 8 5.75 -17.30 21.11
N MET A 9 6.50 -17.10 22.21
CA MET A 9 6.97 -15.77 22.62
C MET A 9 7.91 -15.15 21.59
N LEU A 10 8.86 -15.92 21.05
CA LEU A 10 9.76 -15.44 20.00
C LEU A 10 8.99 -15.02 18.74
N PHE A 11 7.98 -15.79 18.32
CA PHE A 11 7.12 -15.43 17.20
C PHE A 11 6.35 -14.12 17.46
N GLN A 12 5.76 -13.95 18.65
CA GLN A 12 5.06 -12.70 18.99
C GLN A 12 6.00 -11.49 18.99
N ILE A 13 7.21 -11.63 19.56
CA ILE A 13 8.21 -10.55 19.56
C ILE A 13 8.67 -10.25 18.13
N SER A 14 8.90 -11.27 17.29
CA SER A 14 9.20 -11.08 15.87
C SER A 14 8.09 -10.34 15.14
N TRP A 15 6.83 -10.68 15.43
CA TRP A 15 5.68 -9.98 14.86
C TRP A 15 5.67 -8.49 15.24
N PHE A 16 5.79 -8.17 16.53
CA PHE A 16 5.84 -6.79 17.00
C PHE A 16 7.05 -6.03 16.45
N ALA A 17 8.24 -6.66 16.39
CA ALA A 17 9.44 -6.05 15.85
C ALA A 17 9.30 -5.67 14.37
N CYS A 18 8.67 -6.54 13.57
CA CYS A 18 8.35 -6.26 12.17
C CYS A 18 7.32 -5.13 12.04
N VAL A 19 6.19 -5.23 12.74
CA VAL A 19 5.07 -4.29 12.60
C VAL A 19 5.43 -2.91 13.13
N LEU A 20 5.96 -2.81 14.35
CA LEU A 20 6.36 -1.52 14.93
C LEU A 20 7.57 -0.92 14.23
N GLY A 21 8.50 -1.75 13.78
CA GLY A 21 9.62 -1.32 12.95
C GLY A 21 9.15 -0.69 11.64
N ALA A 22 8.24 -1.36 10.92
CA ALA A 22 7.63 -0.83 9.70
C ALA A 22 6.84 0.47 9.95
N ALA A 23 6.00 0.50 10.98
CA ALA A 23 5.23 1.68 11.37
C ALA A 23 6.10 2.89 11.76
N SER A 24 7.29 2.63 12.31
CA SER A 24 8.25 3.67 12.71
C SER A 24 9.25 4.01 11.61
N ASN A 25 9.03 3.56 10.36
CA ASN A 25 9.92 3.77 9.22
C ASN A 25 11.33 3.13 9.35
N TYR A 26 11.44 2.05 10.13
CA TYR A 26 12.62 1.17 10.22
C TYR A 26 12.29 -0.26 9.73
N PRO A 27 11.94 -0.44 8.44
CA PRO A 27 11.43 -1.72 7.92
C PRO A 27 12.43 -2.87 7.99
N LEU A 28 13.73 -2.62 8.18
CA LEU A 28 14.74 -3.67 8.33
C LEU A 28 14.87 -4.20 9.75
N ALA A 29 14.41 -3.45 10.77
CA ALA A 29 14.60 -3.83 12.17
C ALA A 29 13.97 -5.19 12.50
N GLY A 30 12.73 -5.41 12.05
CA GLY A 30 12.05 -6.70 12.23
C GLY A 30 12.72 -7.83 11.46
N ALA A 31 13.16 -7.60 10.23
CA ALA A 31 13.86 -8.60 9.44
C ALA A 31 15.18 -9.04 10.10
N ILE A 32 15.96 -8.08 10.61
CA ILE A 32 17.18 -8.35 11.38
C ILE A 32 16.84 -9.16 12.63
N PHE A 33 15.77 -8.80 13.35
CA PHE A 33 15.35 -9.54 14.53
C PHE A 33 14.98 -11.00 14.20
N VAL A 34 14.25 -11.24 13.11
CA VAL A 34 13.93 -12.60 12.66
C VAL A 34 15.20 -13.38 12.32
N ILE A 35 16.19 -12.77 11.66
CA ILE A 35 17.48 -13.40 11.39
C ILE A 35 18.18 -13.81 12.69
N LEU A 36 18.13 -12.97 13.73
CA LEU A 36 18.66 -13.31 15.05
C LEU A 36 17.91 -14.48 15.70
N VAL A 37 16.58 -14.56 15.55
CA VAL A 37 15.78 -15.70 16.02
C VAL A 37 16.17 -16.99 15.28
N LEU A 38 16.35 -16.93 13.96
CA LEU A 38 16.81 -18.09 13.18
C LEU A 38 18.24 -18.52 13.58
N ALA A 39 19.13 -17.55 13.80
CA ALA A 39 20.49 -17.81 14.28
C ALA A 39 20.46 -18.47 15.67
N PHE A 40 19.56 -18.04 16.55
CA PHE A 40 19.35 -18.65 17.86
C PHE A 40 18.80 -20.07 17.74
N GLU A 41 17.80 -20.31 16.89
CA GLU A 41 17.29 -21.67 16.64
C GLU A 41 18.36 -22.61 16.07
N SER A 42 19.25 -22.12 15.22
CA SER A 42 20.35 -22.94 14.67
C SER A 42 21.34 -23.45 15.73
N ARG A 43 21.38 -22.82 16.90
CA ARG A 43 22.18 -23.28 18.05
C ARG A 43 21.45 -24.26 18.96
N ILE A 44 20.13 -24.36 18.83
CA ILE A 44 19.29 -25.22 19.69
C ILE A 44 18.99 -26.55 19.01
N TYR A 45 18.79 -26.54 17.69
CA TYR A 45 18.29 -27.69 16.95
C TYR A 45 19.34 -28.25 15.98
N ASP A 46 19.78 -29.48 16.21
CA ASP A 46 20.78 -30.14 15.35
C ASP A 46 20.27 -30.39 13.92
N ASP A 47 18.95 -30.54 13.75
CA ASP A 47 18.28 -30.71 12.45
C ASP A 47 17.94 -29.37 11.76
N PHE A 48 18.46 -28.24 12.28
CA PHE A 48 18.18 -26.90 11.74
C PHE A 48 18.37 -26.75 10.23
N PRO A 49 19.44 -27.29 9.59
CA PRO A 49 19.59 -27.18 8.14
C PRO A 49 18.39 -27.76 7.36
N LYS A 50 17.79 -28.87 7.84
CA LYS A 50 16.58 -29.44 7.22
C LYS A 50 15.36 -28.57 7.48
N ARG A 51 15.20 -28.06 8.71
CA ARG A 51 14.10 -27.15 9.09
C ARG A 51 14.14 -25.87 8.25
N LEU A 52 15.34 -25.35 7.99
CA LEU A 52 15.57 -24.15 7.19
C LEU A 52 15.06 -24.30 5.75
N VAL A 53 15.25 -25.46 5.12
CA VAL A 53 14.67 -25.76 3.79
C VAL A 53 13.15 -25.62 3.82
N GLY A 54 12.50 -26.16 4.86
CA GLY A 54 11.06 -26.00 5.06
C GLY A 54 10.64 -24.55 5.28
N TYR A 55 11.45 -23.76 6.01
CA TYR A 55 11.20 -22.33 6.20
C TYR A 55 11.25 -21.57 4.89
N PHE A 56 12.21 -21.87 4.01
CA PHE A 56 12.26 -21.28 2.67
C PHE A 56 11.06 -21.66 1.82
N ALA A 57 10.63 -22.93 1.85
CA ALA A 57 9.45 -23.37 1.10
C ALA A 57 8.17 -22.65 1.57
N VAL A 58 8.01 -22.49 2.89
CA VAL A 58 6.89 -21.73 3.48
C VAL A 58 6.99 -20.25 3.14
N ALA A 59 8.17 -19.64 3.29
CA ALA A 59 8.37 -18.22 2.98
C ALA A 59 8.12 -17.88 1.52
N LEU A 60 8.56 -18.74 0.61
CA LEU A 60 8.29 -18.61 -0.82
C LEU A 60 6.79 -18.69 -1.12
N THR A 61 6.14 -19.72 -0.57
CA THR A 61 4.69 -19.95 -0.73
C THR A 61 3.86 -18.78 -0.19
N GLY A 62 4.15 -18.36 1.04
CA GLY A 62 3.42 -17.28 1.70
C GLY A 62 3.64 -15.93 1.06
N THR A 63 4.88 -15.61 0.68
CA THR A 63 5.20 -14.39 -0.06
C THR A 63 4.46 -14.32 -1.40
N CYS A 64 4.32 -15.46 -2.10
CA CYS A 64 3.51 -15.57 -3.32
C CYS A 64 2.08 -15.10 -3.08
N VAL A 65 1.44 -15.67 -2.06
CA VAL A 65 0.03 -15.43 -1.74
C VAL A 65 -0.19 -14.00 -1.26
N ASP A 66 0.66 -13.50 -0.36
CA ASP A 66 0.57 -12.12 0.09
C ASP A 66 0.87 -11.13 -1.05
N LEU A 67 1.78 -11.45 -1.98
CA LEU A 67 2.05 -10.60 -3.14
C LEU A 67 0.82 -10.51 -4.05
N LEU A 68 0.07 -11.60 -4.24
CA LEU A 68 -1.19 -11.58 -4.99
C LEU A 68 -2.25 -10.74 -4.27
N ALA A 69 -2.38 -10.89 -2.94
CA ALA A 69 -3.30 -10.10 -2.14
C ALA A 69 -2.93 -8.59 -2.17
N PHE A 70 -1.64 -8.27 -2.07
CA PHE A 70 -1.12 -6.91 -2.24
C PHE A 70 -1.43 -6.36 -3.64
N ARG A 71 -1.19 -7.13 -4.70
CA ARG A 71 -1.48 -6.73 -6.09
C ARG A 71 -2.97 -6.53 -6.35
N SER A 72 -3.83 -7.34 -5.72
CA SER A 72 -5.30 -7.20 -5.79
C SER A 72 -5.85 -5.95 -5.10
N GLY A 73 -4.96 -5.14 -4.50
CA GLY A 73 -5.36 -3.99 -3.70
C GLY A 73 -6.11 -4.40 -2.44
N ALA A 74 -5.84 -5.57 -1.86
CA ALA A 74 -6.45 -5.93 -0.57
C ALA A 74 -5.78 -5.17 0.58
N PHE A 75 -4.50 -4.87 0.47
CA PHE A 75 -3.75 -4.04 1.39
C PHE A 75 -2.55 -3.37 0.70
N GLY A 76 -2.01 -2.34 1.33
CA GLY A 76 -0.82 -1.62 0.90
C GLY A 76 0.09 -1.26 2.07
N PHE A 77 1.15 -0.49 1.78
CA PHE A 77 2.13 -0.04 2.77
C PHE A 77 2.21 1.49 2.78
N PRO A 78 2.16 2.14 3.95
CA PRO A 78 2.13 3.60 4.05
C PRO A 78 3.47 4.24 3.69
N HIS A 79 4.58 3.54 3.93
CA HIS A 79 5.93 4.02 3.68
C HIS A 79 6.65 3.16 2.65
N PHE A 80 7.52 3.78 1.85
CA PHE A 80 8.40 3.04 0.95
C PHE A 80 9.30 2.10 1.76
N SER A 81 9.28 0.82 1.41
CA SER A 81 10.05 -0.21 2.11
C SER A 81 10.95 -0.93 1.11
N TYR A 82 12.19 -1.18 1.52
CA TYR A 82 13.10 -2.06 0.78
C TYR A 82 12.45 -3.45 0.64
N GLY A 83 12.47 -4.01 -0.57
CA GLY A 83 11.63 -5.16 -0.89
C GLY A 83 11.72 -5.65 -2.33
N PHE A 84 11.20 -6.85 -2.58
CA PHE A 84 11.13 -7.43 -3.92
C PHE A 84 9.82 -7.00 -4.60
N MET A 85 9.90 -6.36 -5.77
CA MET A 85 8.73 -5.85 -6.53
C MET A 85 7.79 -4.95 -5.71
N GLY A 86 8.33 -4.15 -4.79
CA GLY A 86 7.55 -3.29 -3.89
C GLY A 86 6.96 -4.01 -2.67
N TYR A 87 7.22 -5.31 -2.49
CA TYR A 87 6.81 -6.07 -1.32
C TYR A 87 7.91 -6.07 -0.23
N PRO A 88 7.65 -5.52 0.98
CA PRO A 88 8.67 -5.28 1.99
C PRO A 88 9.39 -6.53 2.52
N VAL A 89 10.69 -6.41 2.78
CA VAL A 89 11.49 -7.52 3.34
C VAL A 89 10.97 -8.01 4.71
N TRP A 90 10.40 -7.13 5.54
CA TRP A 90 9.86 -7.53 6.84
C TRP A 90 8.65 -8.47 6.74
N MET A 91 7.85 -8.34 5.68
CA MET A 91 6.74 -9.27 5.44
C MET A 91 7.25 -10.66 5.07
N ILE A 92 8.30 -10.73 4.25
CA ILE A 92 8.99 -11.99 3.93
C ILE A 92 9.56 -12.60 5.22
N ALA A 93 10.17 -11.78 6.08
CA ALA A 93 10.69 -12.23 7.37
C ALA A 93 9.60 -12.77 8.31
N LEU A 94 8.38 -12.20 8.30
CA LEU A 94 7.26 -12.74 9.07
C LEU A 94 6.90 -14.17 8.65
N TRP A 95 7.03 -14.52 7.37
CA TRP A 95 6.82 -15.90 6.93
C TRP A 95 7.87 -16.87 7.47
N PHE A 96 9.13 -16.46 7.54
CA PHE A 96 10.17 -17.25 8.22
C PHE A 96 9.83 -17.45 9.70
N ALA A 97 9.47 -16.37 10.40
CA ALA A 97 9.06 -16.44 11.80
C ALA A 97 7.85 -17.37 12.00
N PHE A 98 6.84 -17.27 11.12
CA PHE A 98 5.67 -18.13 11.14
C PHE A 98 6.02 -19.60 10.92
N ALA A 99 6.92 -19.92 9.98
CA ALA A 99 7.35 -21.28 9.71
C ALA A 99 8.02 -21.96 10.92
N THR A 100 8.70 -21.20 11.78
CA THR A 100 9.29 -21.75 13.02
C THR A 100 8.25 -22.36 13.97
N THR A 101 7.00 -21.92 13.87
CA THR A 101 5.93 -22.35 14.77
C THR A 101 5.42 -23.76 14.47
N PHE A 102 5.60 -24.26 13.24
CA PHE A 102 4.94 -25.48 12.75
C PHE A 102 5.40 -26.75 13.47
N GLN A 103 6.69 -26.84 13.82
CA GLN A 103 7.23 -27.98 14.58
C GLN A 103 7.19 -27.76 16.10
N SER A 104 6.84 -26.55 16.54
CA SER A 104 6.90 -26.13 17.94
C SER A 104 5.51 -25.79 18.50
N SER A 105 5.15 -24.51 18.55
CA SER A 105 3.91 -24.03 19.18
C SER A 105 2.65 -24.51 18.46
N LEU A 106 2.69 -24.69 17.14
CA LEU A 106 1.58 -25.19 16.32
C LEU A 106 1.67 -26.68 15.96
N SER A 107 2.65 -27.42 16.51
CA SER A 107 2.86 -28.86 16.24
C SER A 107 1.62 -29.75 16.47
N TRP A 108 0.70 -29.33 17.33
CA TRP A 108 -0.53 -30.05 17.65
C TRP A 108 -1.59 -29.98 16.55
N LEU A 109 -1.43 -29.09 15.57
CA LEU A 109 -2.30 -28.95 14.39
C LEU A 109 -1.92 -29.89 13.24
N LYS A 110 -0.88 -30.71 13.41
CA LYS A 110 -0.48 -31.71 12.42
C LYS A 110 -1.68 -32.59 12.05
N ASN A 111 -1.91 -32.74 10.74
CA ASN A 111 -3.04 -33.48 10.13
C ASN A 111 -4.44 -32.91 10.41
N ARG A 112 -4.58 -31.70 10.96
CA ARG A 112 -5.87 -31.04 11.24
C ARG A 112 -6.12 -29.88 10.27
N TYR A 113 -6.15 -30.17 8.97
CA TYR A 113 -6.19 -29.16 7.90
C TYR A 113 -7.42 -28.24 7.94
N ILE A 114 -8.59 -28.73 8.35
CA ILE A 114 -9.79 -27.90 8.51
C ILE A 114 -9.59 -26.86 9.63
N LEU A 115 -8.97 -27.27 10.74
CA LEU A 115 -8.69 -26.38 11.86
C LEU A 115 -7.60 -25.35 11.50
N LEU A 116 -6.61 -25.76 10.71
CA LEU A 116 -5.61 -24.86 10.12
C LEU A 116 -6.25 -23.82 9.20
N ALA A 117 -7.18 -24.24 8.34
CA ALA A 117 -7.93 -23.32 7.48
C ALA A 117 -8.75 -22.32 8.29
N PHE A 118 -9.42 -22.77 9.36
CA PHE A 118 -10.17 -21.88 10.25
C PHE A 118 -9.26 -20.86 10.96
N PHE A 119 -8.13 -21.30 11.52
CA PHE A 119 -7.18 -20.39 12.15
C PHE A 119 -6.55 -19.42 11.15
N GLY A 120 -6.32 -19.84 9.90
CA GLY A 120 -5.91 -18.95 8.82
C GLY A 120 -6.99 -17.91 8.52
N LEU A 121 -8.23 -18.36 8.31
CA LEU A 121 -9.39 -17.53 7.98
C LEU A 121 -9.60 -16.39 9.00
N THR A 122 -9.39 -16.66 10.28
CA THR A 122 -9.57 -15.65 11.33
C THR A 122 -8.29 -14.93 11.70
N GLY A 123 -7.18 -15.67 11.82
CA GLY A 123 -5.89 -15.15 12.29
C GLY A 123 -5.22 -14.21 11.30
N GLY A 124 -5.31 -14.50 10.00
CA GLY A 124 -4.79 -13.62 8.95
C GLY A 124 -5.43 -12.24 9.00
N PRO A 125 -6.76 -12.11 8.84
CA PRO A 125 -7.45 -10.82 8.92
C PRO A 125 -7.20 -10.07 10.23
N LEU A 126 -7.16 -10.75 11.37
CA LEU A 126 -6.85 -10.12 12.66
C LEU A 126 -5.44 -9.55 12.71
N ALA A 127 -4.45 -10.27 12.17
CA ALA A 127 -3.08 -9.81 12.11
C ALA A 127 -2.94 -8.57 11.22
N TYR A 128 -3.56 -8.59 10.03
CA TYR A 128 -3.55 -7.46 9.09
C TYR A 128 -4.32 -6.25 9.63
N TYR A 129 -5.48 -6.46 10.25
CA TYR A 129 -6.24 -5.40 10.90
C TYR A 129 -5.45 -4.75 12.04
N SER A 130 -4.76 -5.55 12.86
CA SER A 130 -3.91 -5.06 13.94
C SER A 130 -2.71 -4.28 13.41
N ALA A 131 -2.04 -4.80 12.37
CA ALA A 131 -0.95 -4.11 11.70
C ALA A 131 -1.42 -2.78 11.07
N ALA A 132 -2.66 -2.73 10.56
CA ALA A 132 -3.24 -1.51 10.02
C ALA A 132 -3.48 -0.45 11.10
N LYS A 133 -4.03 -0.86 12.24
CA LYS A 133 -4.21 0.02 13.41
C LYS A 133 -2.88 0.55 13.97
N LEU A 134 -1.81 -0.22 13.82
CA LEU A 134 -0.46 0.17 14.23
C LEU A 134 0.28 0.99 13.17
N GLY A 135 -0.30 1.22 11.98
CA GLY A 135 0.30 2.03 10.92
C GLY A 135 1.38 1.31 10.10
N ALA A 136 1.45 -0.02 10.15
CA ALA A 136 2.41 -0.79 9.36
C ALA A 136 1.90 -1.17 7.96
N VAL A 137 0.58 -1.31 7.83
CA VAL A 137 -0.11 -1.60 6.56
C VAL A 137 -1.34 -0.69 6.42
N VAL A 138 -1.84 -0.55 5.20
CA VAL A 138 -3.10 0.16 4.92
C VAL A 138 -4.05 -0.84 4.29
N LEU A 139 -5.22 -1.04 4.89
CA LEU A 139 -6.31 -1.80 4.27
C LEU A 139 -7.08 -0.87 3.34
N SER A 140 -7.60 -1.38 2.24
CA SER A 140 -8.28 -0.56 1.25
C SER A 140 -9.52 0.10 1.84
N THR A 141 -9.47 1.43 1.89
CA THR A 141 -10.46 2.28 2.56
C THR A 141 -11.81 2.25 1.87
N ASP A 142 -11.83 1.92 0.58
CA ASP A 142 -13.05 1.89 -0.24
C ASP A 142 -13.93 0.67 0.08
N ASN A 143 -13.34 -0.44 0.59
CA ASN A 143 -14.09 -1.61 1.02
C ASN A 143 -13.29 -2.50 1.98
N MET A 144 -13.42 -2.22 3.29
CA MET A 144 -12.80 -3.01 4.36
C MET A 144 -13.22 -4.50 4.32
N VAL A 145 -14.46 -4.78 3.91
CA VAL A 145 -14.98 -6.16 3.81
C VAL A 145 -14.27 -6.93 2.72
N TYR A 146 -14.02 -6.30 1.57
CA TYR A 146 -13.21 -6.89 0.50
C TYR A 146 -11.79 -7.21 0.97
N SER A 147 -11.10 -6.25 1.60
CA SER A 147 -9.74 -6.45 2.12
C SER A 147 -9.67 -7.63 3.09
N LEU A 148 -10.51 -7.64 4.13
CA LEU A 148 -10.51 -8.71 5.12
C LEU A 148 -10.99 -10.04 4.55
N GLY A 149 -11.91 -10.02 3.59
CA GLY A 149 -12.41 -11.21 2.90
C GLY A 149 -11.33 -11.87 2.04
N VAL A 150 -10.61 -11.09 1.22
CA VAL A 150 -9.49 -11.59 0.41
C VAL A 150 -8.38 -12.13 1.29
N ILE A 151 -7.97 -11.37 2.32
CA ILE A 151 -6.94 -11.82 3.28
C ILE A 151 -7.40 -13.09 3.99
N GLY A 152 -8.66 -13.17 4.43
CA GLY A 152 -9.21 -14.33 5.10
C GLY A 152 -9.19 -15.57 4.21
N ALA A 153 -9.68 -15.45 2.98
CA ALA A 153 -9.68 -16.55 2.02
C ALA A 153 -8.24 -17.01 1.66
N ALA A 154 -7.34 -16.05 1.43
CA ALA A 154 -5.93 -16.33 1.15
C ALA A 154 -5.27 -17.09 2.32
N TRP A 155 -5.49 -16.62 3.56
CA TRP A 155 -4.92 -17.25 4.75
C TRP A 155 -5.54 -18.61 5.08
N ALA A 156 -6.83 -18.79 4.79
CA ALA A 156 -7.53 -20.08 4.95
C ALA A 156 -6.95 -21.17 4.03
N LEU A 157 -6.45 -20.81 2.85
CA LEU A 157 -5.83 -21.74 1.90
C LEU A 157 -4.33 -21.91 2.16
N VAL A 158 -3.60 -20.82 2.36
CA VAL A 158 -2.13 -20.87 2.48
C VAL A 158 -1.69 -21.53 3.78
N THR A 159 -2.42 -21.36 4.89
CA THR A 159 -2.03 -21.94 6.19
C THR A 159 -1.96 -23.47 6.18
N PRO A 160 -3.01 -24.21 5.76
CA PRO A 160 -2.93 -25.67 5.65
C PRO A 160 -1.92 -26.13 4.59
N PHE A 161 -1.79 -25.38 3.48
CA PHE A 161 -0.85 -25.71 2.41
C PHE A 161 0.62 -25.56 2.85
N SER A 162 0.97 -24.46 3.52
CA SER A 162 2.30 -24.24 4.11
C SER A 162 2.63 -25.32 5.14
N PHE A 163 1.66 -25.75 5.97
CA PHE A 163 1.83 -26.86 6.90
C PHE A 163 2.16 -28.17 6.18
N TYR A 164 1.45 -28.46 5.09
CA TYR A 164 1.69 -29.64 4.25
C TYR A 164 3.10 -29.62 3.63
N VAL A 165 3.44 -28.53 2.93
CA VAL A 165 4.75 -28.36 2.28
C VAL A 165 5.90 -28.46 3.28
N TYR A 166 5.78 -27.80 4.44
CA TYR A 166 6.79 -27.87 5.49
C TYR A 166 7.04 -29.31 5.95
N HIS A 167 5.98 -30.07 6.24
CA HIS A 167 6.13 -31.46 6.68
C HIS A 167 6.65 -32.40 5.58
N LEU A 168 6.42 -32.09 4.30
CA LEU A 168 7.07 -32.80 3.20
C LEU A 168 8.57 -32.50 3.14
N THR A 169 8.98 -31.24 3.31
CA THR A 169 10.42 -30.87 3.28
C THR A 169 11.23 -31.50 4.41
N VAL A 170 10.65 -31.61 5.60
CA VAL A 170 11.29 -32.19 6.80
C VAL A 170 11.15 -33.72 6.85
N SER A 171 10.45 -34.33 5.89
CA SER A 171 10.35 -35.80 5.77
C SER A 171 11.72 -36.43 5.52
N GLU A 172 11.96 -37.64 6.06
CA GLU A 172 13.22 -38.37 5.84
C GLU A 172 13.41 -38.84 4.39
N ARG A 173 12.35 -38.82 3.58
CA ARG A 173 12.37 -39.29 2.21
C ARG A 173 12.81 -38.16 1.28
N VAL A 174 13.97 -38.30 0.64
CA VAL A 174 14.58 -37.28 -0.24
C VAL A 174 13.61 -36.81 -1.35
N ASP A 175 12.86 -37.73 -1.94
CA ASP A 175 11.87 -37.42 -2.99
C ASP A 175 10.77 -36.45 -2.52
N ASN A 176 10.43 -36.47 -1.23
CA ASN A 176 9.41 -35.58 -0.67
C ASN A 176 9.93 -34.14 -0.56
N SER A 177 11.21 -33.96 -0.20
CA SER A 177 11.82 -32.64 -0.07
C SER A 177 12.00 -31.96 -1.42
N THR A 178 12.42 -32.69 -2.46
CA THR A 178 12.49 -32.17 -3.83
C THR A 178 11.10 -31.84 -4.39
N THR A 179 10.11 -32.70 -4.16
CA THR A 179 8.72 -32.46 -4.57
C THR A 179 8.16 -31.20 -3.92
N ALA A 180 8.39 -31.00 -2.62
CA ALA A 180 7.90 -29.83 -1.89
C ALA A 180 8.51 -28.52 -2.41
N LEU A 181 9.84 -28.49 -2.61
CA LEU A 181 10.53 -27.33 -3.17
C LEU A 181 10.07 -27.03 -4.61
N ALA A 182 9.92 -28.06 -5.45
CA ALA A 182 9.42 -27.89 -6.81
C ALA A 182 7.98 -27.33 -6.81
N THR A 183 7.12 -27.80 -5.90
CA THR A 183 5.74 -27.31 -5.78
C THR A 183 5.70 -25.84 -5.36
N SER A 184 6.49 -25.43 -4.36
CA SER A 184 6.59 -24.02 -3.95
C SER A 184 7.20 -23.13 -5.04
N ALA A 185 8.21 -23.62 -5.75
CA ALA A 185 8.83 -22.89 -6.86
C ALA A 185 7.87 -22.72 -8.05
N LEU A 186 7.11 -23.76 -8.40
CA LEU A 186 6.08 -23.69 -9.44
C LEU A 186 4.99 -22.68 -9.05
N LEU A 187 4.50 -22.72 -7.80
CA LEU A 187 3.53 -21.75 -7.32
C LEU A 187 4.08 -20.31 -7.42
N ALA A 188 5.33 -20.10 -6.96
CA ALA A 188 6.02 -18.81 -7.08
C ALA A 188 6.13 -18.33 -8.53
N ALA A 189 6.53 -19.21 -9.45
CA ALA A 189 6.63 -18.89 -10.87
C ALA A 189 5.27 -18.49 -11.46
N HIS A 190 4.19 -19.19 -11.11
CA HIS A 190 2.84 -18.82 -11.55
C HIS A 190 2.39 -17.48 -10.98
N CYS A 191 2.61 -17.19 -9.69
CA CYS A 191 2.26 -15.88 -9.12
C CYS A 191 3.03 -14.74 -9.81
N LEU A 192 4.32 -14.94 -10.10
CA LEU A 192 5.16 -13.94 -10.77
C LEU A 192 4.75 -13.74 -12.22
N ALA A 193 4.28 -14.79 -12.89
CA ALA A 193 3.78 -14.74 -14.25
C ALA A 193 2.43 -14.03 -14.37
N ILE A 194 1.64 -13.92 -13.30
CA ILE A 194 0.42 -13.10 -13.32
C ILE A 194 0.83 -11.62 -13.38
N PRO A 195 0.62 -10.95 -14.52
CA PRO A 195 1.09 -9.60 -14.67
C PRO A 195 0.24 -8.64 -13.82
N PRO A 196 0.83 -7.53 -13.33
CA PRO A 196 0.17 -6.62 -12.38
C PRO A 196 -1.13 -6.01 -12.92
N HIS A 197 -1.33 -5.95 -14.23
CA HIS A 197 -2.57 -5.45 -14.85
C HIS A 197 -3.76 -6.40 -14.69
N VAL A 198 -3.57 -7.69 -14.37
CA VAL A 198 -4.67 -8.63 -14.08
C VAL A 198 -5.37 -8.29 -12.76
N PHE A 199 -4.65 -7.63 -11.85
CA PHE A 199 -5.17 -7.21 -10.54
C PHE A 199 -5.41 -5.71 -10.43
N ALA A 200 -4.93 -4.93 -11.40
CA ALA A 200 -5.49 -3.61 -11.62
C ALA A 200 -6.98 -3.83 -11.88
N SER A 201 -7.84 -3.37 -10.97
CA SER A 201 -9.27 -3.31 -11.27
C SER A 201 -9.39 -2.66 -12.64
N ASP A 202 -9.99 -3.38 -13.59
CA ASP A 202 -10.09 -3.00 -14.99
C ASP A 202 -10.06 -1.49 -15.17
N THR A 203 -8.93 -0.96 -15.64
CA THR A 203 -8.86 0.36 -16.26
C THR A 203 -9.52 0.32 -17.63
N ASN A 204 -10.69 -0.32 -17.71
CA ASN A 204 -11.71 -0.07 -18.73
C ASN A 204 -12.60 1.11 -18.33
N SER A 205 -12.18 1.93 -17.36
CA SER A 205 -12.61 3.32 -17.35
C SER A 205 -11.99 3.97 -18.59
N PRO A 206 -12.80 4.38 -19.59
CA PRO A 206 -12.28 5.06 -20.78
C PRO A 206 -11.32 6.17 -20.33
N SER A 207 -10.16 6.27 -20.96
CA SER A 207 -9.15 7.28 -20.63
C SER A 207 -9.16 8.39 -21.66
N VAL A 208 -8.94 9.62 -21.22
CA VAL A 208 -8.80 10.79 -22.08
C VAL A 208 -7.32 11.15 -22.09
N CYS A 209 -6.70 11.01 -23.25
CA CYS A 209 -5.29 11.35 -23.47
C CYS A 209 -5.20 12.76 -24.05
N ASN A 210 -4.33 13.59 -23.46
CA ASN A 210 -3.98 14.87 -24.06
C ASN A 210 -2.93 14.66 -25.18
N GLN A 211 -2.68 15.69 -25.99
CA GLN A 211 -1.59 15.73 -26.99
C GLN A 211 -0.17 15.54 -26.40
N SER A 212 -0.06 15.37 -25.08
CA SER A 212 1.18 15.27 -24.31
C SER A 212 1.51 13.85 -23.83
N ASP A 213 0.93 12.81 -24.44
CA ASP A 213 1.07 11.37 -24.10
C ASP A 213 0.62 10.95 -22.68
N VAL A 214 0.12 11.87 -21.86
CA VAL A 214 -0.44 11.58 -20.54
C VAL A 214 -1.95 11.34 -20.66
N CYS A 215 -2.38 10.17 -20.20
CA CYS A 215 -3.80 9.78 -20.14
C CYS A 215 -4.34 9.83 -18.71
N PHE A 216 -5.52 10.42 -18.57
CA PHE A 216 -6.29 10.48 -17.33
C PHE A 216 -7.57 9.64 -17.45
N ALA A 217 -8.12 9.16 -16.35
CA ALA A 217 -9.41 8.48 -16.38
C ALA A 217 -10.52 9.45 -16.83
N LYS A 218 -11.53 8.98 -17.57
CA LYS A 218 -12.68 9.81 -17.96
C LYS A 218 -13.56 10.17 -16.76
N GLU A 219 -13.55 9.35 -15.73
CA GLU A 219 -14.25 9.60 -14.48
C GLU A 219 -13.50 8.99 -13.30
N ILE A 220 -13.68 9.61 -12.14
CA ILE A 220 -13.22 9.12 -10.85
C ILE A 220 -14.39 9.19 -9.86
N MET A 221 -14.38 8.30 -8.88
CA MET A 221 -15.42 8.25 -7.84
C MET A 221 -14.79 8.62 -6.49
N GLN A 222 -15.51 9.43 -5.70
CA GLN A 222 -15.13 9.79 -4.35
C GLN A 222 -16.40 10.01 -3.52
N ASN A 223 -16.56 9.28 -2.40
CA ASN A 223 -17.73 9.41 -1.52
C ASN A 223 -19.09 9.33 -2.27
N ASP A 224 -19.25 8.32 -3.14
CA ASP A 224 -20.42 8.13 -4.01
C ASP A 224 -20.70 9.28 -5.02
N VAL A 225 -19.81 10.26 -5.11
CA VAL A 225 -19.85 11.32 -6.12
C VAL A 225 -18.98 10.93 -7.30
N VAL A 226 -19.60 10.89 -8.48
CA VAL A 226 -18.89 10.72 -9.75
C VAL A 226 -18.41 12.10 -10.23
N LEU A 227 -17.11 12.18 -10.51
CA LEU A 227 -16.40 13.34 -11.02
C LEU A 227 -15.91 13.01 -12.43
N HIS A 228 -16.36 13.77 -13.42
CA HIS A 228 -16.02 13.54 -14.83
C HIS A 228 -14.86 14.43 -15.25
N PHE A 229 -13.98 13.88 -16.09
CA PHE A 229 -12.88 14.61 -16.71
C PHE A 229 -13.44 15.79 -17.50
N VAL A 230 -12.90 16.98 -17.25
CA VAL A 230 -13.25 18.20 -17.98
C VAL A 230 -12.15 18.55 -18.96
N ARG A 231 -10.91 18.71 -18.45
CA ARG A 231 -9.79 19.20 -19.24
C ARG A 231 -8.46 18.88 -18.58
N SER A 232 -7.40 18.81 -19.38
CA SER A 232 -6.03 18.74 -18.87
C SER A 232 -5.11 19.71 -19.58
N THR A 233 -4.07 20.16 -18.90
CA THR A 233 -3.04 21.03 -19.46
C THR A 233 -1.70 20.78 -18.77
N LYS A 234 -0.61 21.22 -19.40
CA LYS A 234 0.74 21.07 -18.87
C LYS A 234 1.18 22.36 -18.17
N PHE A 235 1.80 22.22 -17.00
CA PHE A 235 2.50 23.29 -16.32
C PHE A 235 4.00 23.19 -16.60
N THR A 236 4.54 24.23 -17.23
CA THR A 236 5.97 24.38 -17.54
C THR A 236 6.50 25.56 -16.75
N TYR A 237 7.60 25.36 -16.03
CA TYR A 237 8.30 26.41 -15.32
C TYR A 237 9.67 26.59 -15.96
N PHE A 238 9.95 27.82 -16.42
CA PHE A 238 11.09 28.13 -17.25
C PHE A 238 11.10 27.27 -18.54
N LEU A 239 12.05 26.35 -18.69
CA LEU A 239 12.19 25.45 -19.85
C LEU A 239 11.83 24.00 -19.53
N PHE A 240 11.31 23.73 -18.33
CA PHE A 240 11.07 22.37 -17.86
C PHE A 240 9.60 22.13 -17.57
N ASP A 241 9.08 21.03 -18.11
CA ASP A 241 7.77 20.51 -17.79
C ASP A 241 7.77 19.99 -16.36
N VAL A 242 6.85 20.49 -15.52
CA VAL A 242 6.80 20.14 -14.09
C VAL A 242 5.76 19.05 -13.87
N TYR A 243 4.53 19.28 -14.32
CA TYR A 243 3.45 18.30 -14.28
C TYR A 243 2.40 18.55 -15.37
N THR A 244 1.69 17.50 -15.77
CA THR A 244 0.38 17.62 -16.42
C THR A 244 -0.70 17.54 -15.36
N ILE A 245 -1.65 18.46 -15.39
CA ILE A 245 -2.77 18.53 -14.45
C ILE A 245 -4.10 18.38 -15.19
N ALA A 246 -5.04 17.63 -14.63
CA ALA A 246 -6.39 17.44 -15.14
C ALA A 246 -7.44 17.88 -14.11
N LEU A 247 -8.45 18.62 -14.58
CA LEU A 247 -9.62 19.04 -13.82
C LEU A 247 -10.77 18.04 -14.03
N TYR A 248 -11.42 17.69 -12.93
CA TYR A 248 -12.66 16.93 -12.92
C TYR A 248 -13.73 17.69 -12.15
N GLU A 249 -14.99 17.55 -12.58
CA GLU A 249 -16.15 18.17 -11.95
C GLU A 249 -17.33 17.19 -11.90
N SER A 250 -18.20 17.33 -10.90
CA SER A 250 -19.42 16.53 -10.83
C SER A 250 -20.57 17.23 -11.55
N SER A 251 -21.33 16.48 -12.35
CA SER A 251 -22.54 17.00 -13.02
C SER A 251 -23.65 17.36 -12.03
N GLY A 252 -23.72 16.68 -10.88
CA GLY A 252 -24.75 16.91 -9.85
C GLY A 252 -24.40 18.02 -8.87
N ASN A 253 -23.11 18.35 -8.72
CA ASN A 253 -22.65 19.38 -7.79
C ASN A 253 -21.39 20.08 -8.31
N PRO A 254 -21.49 21.29 -8.88
CA PRO A 254 -20.35 22.03 -9.41
C PRO A 254 -19.26 22.37 -8.38
N LYS A 255 -19.57 22.30 -7.07
CA LYS A 255 -18.59 22.49 -6.00
C LYS A 255 -17.75 21.24 -5.73
N ALA A 256 -18.19 20.07 -6.20
CA ALA A 256 -17.40 18.85 -6.15
C ALA A 256 -16.43 18.84 -7.33
N ARG A 257 -15.14 18.97 -7.03
CA ARG A 257 -14.06 19.13 -8.01
C ARG A 257 -12.84 18.31 -7.63
N ALA A 258 -12.07 17.89 -8.62
CA ALA A 258 -10.76 17.29 -8.38
C ALA A 258 -9.70 17.78 -9.35
N LEU A 259 -8.46 17.76 -8.86
CA LEU A 259 -7.26 17.96 -9.65
C LEU A 259 -6.42 16.70 -9.61
N ALA A 260 -6.12 16.13 -10.77
CA ALA A 260 -5.22 15.00 -10.92
C ALA A 260 -3.89 15.46 -11.52
N PHE A 261 -2.78 15.07 -10.93
CA PHE A 261 -1.43 15.46 -11.32
C PHE A 261 -0.67 14.26 -11.87
N HIS A 262 0.17 14.50 -12.87
CA HIS A 262 1.20 13.59 -13.32
C HIS A 262 2.52 14.37 -13.43
N TYR A 263 3.47 14.04 -12.57
CA TYR A 263 4.74 14.77 -12.47
C TYR A 263 5.71 14.30 -13.55
N HIS A 264 6.38 15.24 -14.21
CA HIS A 264 7.38 14.96 -15.24
C HIS A 264 8.81 14.98 -14.71
N ARG A 265 8.98 15.29 -13.42
CA ARG A 265 10.29 15.49 -12.77
C ARG A 265 10.23 15.16 -11.29
N ASP A 266 11.41 14.99 -10.72
CA ASP A 266 11.60 14.85 -9.28
C ASP A 266 11.36 16.20 -8.58
N ILE A 267 10.56 16.20 -7.51
CA ILE A 267 10.29 17.37 -6.68
C ILE A 267 10.24 16.93 -5.22
N SER A 268 10.97 17.64 -4.35
CA SER A 268 10.96 17.33 -2.93
C SER A 268 9.61 17.68 -2.30
N ALA A 269 9.21 16.95 -1.26
CA ALA A 269 8.04 17.28 -0.46
C ALA A 269 8.11 18.72 0.07
N ALA A 270 9.30 19.13 0.52
CA ALA A 270 9.55 20.47 1.05
C ALA A 270 9.27 21.57 0.01
N ASP A 271 9.67 21.37 -1.25
CA ASP A 271 9.43 22.35 -2.31
C ASP A 271 7.95 22.43 -2.70
N MET A 272 7.24 21.29 -2.72
CA MET A 272 5.80 21.28 -2.95
C MET A 272 5.05 22.02 -1.84
N ILE A 273 5.38 21.74 -0.57
CA ILE A 273 4.80 22.40 0.59
C ILE A 273 5.08 23.90 0.54
N LYS A 274 6.33 24.29 0.28
CA LYS A 274 6.72 25.69 0.18
C LYS A 274 5.93 26.42 -0.90
N GLY A 275 5.82 25.84 -2.10
CA GLY A 275 5.07 26.44 -3.20
C GLY A 275 3.58 26.60 -2.90
N ALA A 276 2.96 25.62 -2.26
CA ALA A 276 1.57 25.70 -1.81
C ALA A 276 1.38 26.79 -0.75
N ASP A 277 2.22 26.80 0.29
CA ASP A 277 2.20 27.80 1.36
C ASP A 277 2.38 29.23 0.82
N GLU A 278 3.36 29.45 -0.07
CA GLU A 278 3.62 30.75 -0.66
C GLU A 278 2.42 31.25 -1.49
N ASN A 279 1.80 30.38 -2.28
CA ASN A 279 0.61 30.75 -3.04
C ASN A 279 -0.58 31.07 -2.14
N LEU A 280 -0.88 30.23 -1.15
CA LEU A 280 -1.97 30.47 -0.20
C LEU A 280 -1.77 31.77 0.59
N ARG A 281 -0.53 32.11 0.99
CA ARG A 281 -0.20 33.39 1.65
C ARG A 281 -0.48 34.58 0.75
N SER A 282 -0.26 34.44 -0.55
CA SER A 282 -0.46 35.51 -1.53
C SER A 282 -1.94 35.75 -1.86
N ASN A 283 -2.83 34.81 -1.52
CA ASN A 283 -4.25 34.92 -1.79
C ASN A 283 -4.96 35.71 -0.68
N PRO A 284 -5.47 36.93 -0.96
CA PRO A 284 -6.09 37.79 0.05
C PRO A 284 -7.40 37.22 0.61
N ASN A 285 -8.01 36.25 -0.07
CA ASN A 285 -9.21 35.57 0.40
C ASN A 285 -8.91 34.43 1.39
N VAL A 286 -7.63 34.11 1.62
CA VAL A 286 -7.18 33.01 2.48
C VAL A 286 -6.43 33.55 3.69
N SER A 287 -6.82 33.11 4.88
CA SER A 287 -6.08 33.35 6.11
C SER A 287 -5.46 32.06 6.61
N LEU A 288 -4.14 31.91 6.44
CA LEU A 288 -3.43 30.69 6.90
C LEU A 288 -3.60 30.40 8.39
N LYS A 289 -3.84 31.43 9.22
CA LYS A 289 -4.09 31.24 10.65
C LYS A 289 -5.29 30.35 10.91
N ASN A 290 -6.28 30.37 10.00
CA ASN A 290 -7.49 29.56 10.11
C ASN A 290 -7.26 28.10 9.69
N TYR A 291 -6.12 27.80 9.03
CA TYR A 291 -5.82 26.48 8.46
C TYR A 291 -4.57 25.84 9.06
N ALA A 292 -4.11 26.31 10.23
CA ALA A 292 -2.86 25.81 10.83
C ALA A 292 -2.91 24.28 11.07
N THR A 293 -4.06 23.76 11.50
CA THR A 293 -4.25 22.33 11.75
C THR A 293 -4.31 21.54 10.44
N GLU A 294 -5.09 22.01 9.48
CA GLU A 294 -5.28 21.36 8.18
C GLU A 294 -3.98 21.33 7.37
N LEU A 295 -3.21 22.43 7.39
CA LEU A 295 -1.91 22.52 6.73
C LEU A 295 -0.89 21.60 7.41
N ALA A 296 -0.87 21.53 8.74
CA ALA A 296 0.00 20.59 9.44
C ALA A 296 -0.33 19.13 9.08
N GLU A 297 -1.62 18.80 8.97
CA GLU A 297 -2.06 17.45 8.62
C GLU A 297 -1.71 17.10 7.17
N ILE A 298 -2.04 17.96 6.20
CA ILE A 298 -1.73 17.67 4.79
C ILE A 298 -0.23 17.66 4.52
N ASN A 299 0.53 18.58 5.12
CA ASN A 299 1.96 18.71 4.88
C ASN A 299 2.74 17.50 5.38
N LYS A 300 2.25 16.81 6.40
CA LYS A 300 2.83 15.55 6.89
C LYS A 300 2.73 14.40 5.89
N GLN A 301 1.77 14.47 4.96
CA GLN A 301 1.46 13.38 4.03
C GLN A 301 2.21 13.50 2.70
N TYR A 302 2.79 14.66 2.40
CA TYR A 302 3.62 14.83 1.21
C TYR A 302 4.94 14.08 1.34
N TYR A 303 5.32 13.38 0.29
CA TYR A 303 6.62 12.74 0.10
C TYR A 303 7.24 13.20 -1.21
N ASP A 304 8.56 13.03 -1.34
CA ASP A 304 9.31 13.37 -2.54
C ASP A 304 8.73 12.65 -3.75
N VAL A 305 8.24 13.40 -4.73
CA VAL A 305 7.73 12.82 -5.97
C VAL A 305 8.86 12.59 -6.94
N ARG A 306 8.72 11.52 -7.72
CA ARG A 306 9.58 11.21 -8.87
C ARG A 306 8.84 11.46 -10.18
N GLU A 307 9.58 11.60 -11.27
CA GLU A 307 8.99 11.54 -12.61
C GLU A 307 8.04 10.32 -12.76
N GLY A 308 6.86 10.56 -13.33
CA GLY A 308 5.77 9.59 -13.47
C GLY A 308 4.79 9.56 -12.29
N SER A 309 5.13 10.12 -11.12
CA SER A 309 4.26 10.10 -9.94
C SER A 309 2.91 10.76 -10.20
N ARG A 310 1.86 10.29 -9.50
CA ARG A 310 0.52 10.88 -9.59
C ARG A 310 -0.11 11.17 -8.24
N TYR A 311 -0.85 12.28 -8.18
CA TYR A 311 -1.68 12.67 -7.06
C TYR A 311 -3.06 13.13 -7.50
N TRP A 312 -4.01 13.05 -6.58
CA TRP A 312 -5.32 13.65 -6.69
C TRP A 312 -5.59 14.50 -5.45
N LEU A 313 -6.05 15.72 -5.68
CA LEU A 313 -6.68 16.57 -4.67
C LEU A 313 -8.17 16.63 -5.02
N ILE A 314 -9.01 16.08 -4.15
CA ILE A 314 -10.44 15.91 -4.40
C ILE A 314 -11.22 16.66 -3.33
N ALA A 315 -12.01 17.64 -3.73
CA ALA A 315 -12.91 18.38 -2.85
C ALA A 315 -14.35 17.91 -3.11
N VAL A 316 -14.98 17.32 -2.10
CA VAL A 316 -16.41 16.95 -2.13
C VAL A 316 -17.11 17.68 -0.97
N PRO A 317 -18.19 18.43 -1.23
CA PRO A 317 -18.94 19.10 -0.17
C PRO A 317 -19.38 18.13 0.92
N GLU A 318 -19.40 18.59 2.18
CA GLU A 318 -19.66 17.82 3.40
C GLU A 318 -18.57 16.78 3.77
N HIS A 319 -17.64 16.50 2.88
CA HIS A 319 -16.52 15.58 3.09
C HIS A 319 -15.14 16.26 3.10
N GLY A 320 -15.06 17.51 2.67
CA GLY A 320 -13.83 18.29 2.65
C GLY A 320 -12.84 17.87 1.55
N LEU A 321 -11.55 17.85 1.89
CA LEU A 321 -10.43 17.58 0.97
C LEU A 321 -9.85 16.18 1.20
N THR A 322 -9.72 15.43 0.12
CA THR A 322 -8.98 14.17 0.09
C THR A 322 -7.73 14.33 -0.78
N LEU A 323 -6.56 14.04 -0.20
CA LEU A 323 -5.32 13.85 -0.94
C LEU A 323 -5.10 12.35 -1.11
N ARG A 324 -4.89 11.88 -2.34
CA ARG A 324 -4.56 10.46 -2.62
C ARG A 324 -3.54 10.31 -3.73
N ASN A 325 -2.87 9.17 -3.77
CA ASN A 325 -2.06 8.75 -4.91
C ASN A 325 -2.72 7.54 -5.61
N GLU A 326 -1.97 6.85 -6.47
CA GLU A 326 -2.46 5.69 -7.22
C GLU A 326 -2.81 4.49 -6.32
N LYS A 327 -2.29 4.47 -5.08
CA LYS A 327 -2.33 3.31 -4.20
C LYS A 327 -3.28 3.50 -3.02
N GLN A 328 -3.39 4.71 -2.49
CA GLN A 328 -4.11 4.96 -1.25
C GLN A 328 -4.49 6.43 -1.06
N VAL A 329 -5.44 6.65 -0.14
CA VAL A 329 -5.70 7.96 0.48
C VAL A 329 -4.57 8.31 1.43
N LEU A 330 -3.99 9.50 1.25
CA LEU A 330 -2.89 10.03 2.04
C LEU A 330 -3.39 10.97 3.14
N ALA A 331 -4.39 11.80 2.83
CA ALA A 331 -5.01 12.71 3.80
C ALA A 331 -6.52 12.81 3.57
N SER A 332 -7.29 13.02 4.63
CA SER A 332 -8.70 13.40 4.57
C SER A 332 -8.96 14.51 5.58
N ILE A 333 -9.32 15.69 5.08
CA ILE A 333 -9.46 16.92 5.86
C ILE A 333 -10.91 17.37 5.74
N PRO A 334 -11.77 17.12 6.75
CA PRO A 334 -13.21 17.39 6.70
C PRO A 334 -13.51 18.88 6.89
N ASN A 335 -12.96 19.72 6.03
CA ASN A 335 -13.18 21.16 6.01
C ASN A 335 -13.40 21.64 4.57
N ASP A 336 -14.66 21.92 4.25
CA ASP A 336 -15.09 22.33 2.90
C ASP A 336 -14.50 23.67 2.45
N GLN A 337 -14.30 24.60 3.38
CA GLN A 337 -13.72 25.90 3.05
C GLN A 337 -12.22 25.73 2.75
N PHE A 338 -11.50 24.97 3.58
CA PHE A 338 -10.12 24.60 3.30
C PHE A 338 -9.98 23.87 1.97
N ALA A 339 -10.86 22.90 1.68
CA ALA A 339 -10.84 22.16 0.42
C ALA A 339 -10.95 23.07 -0.80
N ARG A 340 -11.89 24.02 -0.77
CA ARG A 340 -12.06 25.02 -1.84
C ARG A 340 -10.83 25.92 -1.98
N ASP A 341 -10.31 26.43 -0.88
CA ASP A 341 -9.19 27.37 -0.89
C ASP A 341 -7.88 26.69 -1.30
N TYR A 342 -7.69 25.42 -0.92
CA TYR A 342 -6.52 24.62 -1.27
C TYR A 342 -6.51 24.26 -2.77
N LEU A 343 -7.66 23.85 -3.34
CA LEU A 343 -7.79 23.73 -4.81
C LEU A 343 -7.63 25.11 -5.49
N GLY A 344 -7.94 26.18 -4.77
CA GLY A 344 -7.74 27.56 -5.18
C GLY A 344 -6.30 27.91 -5.54
N ILE A 345 -5.31 27.14 -5.09
CA ILE A 345 -3.91 27.25 -5.55
C ILE A 345 -3.82 27.13 -7.07
N TRP A 346 -4.69 26.35 -7.70
CA TRP A 346 -4.76 26.21 -9.15
C TRP A 346 -5.97 26.90 -9.77
N LEU A 347 -7.09 26.99 -9.05
CA LEU A 347 -8.39 27.34 -9.64
C LEU A 347 -8.93 28.73 -9.25
N SER A 348 -8.34 29.41 -8.26
CA SER A 348 -8.86 30.70 -7.77
C SER A 348 -8.47 31.89 -8.65
N ASP A 349 -8.92 33.09 -8.30
CA ASP A 349 -8.48 34.34 -8.94
C ASP A 349 -7.00 34.67 -8.67
N PHE A 350 -6.40 34.05 -7.64
CA PHE A 350 -5.00 34.20 -7.22
C PHE A 350 -4.20 32.88 -7.31
N PRO A 351 -4.14 32.24 -8.49
CA PRO A 351 -3.57 30.91 -8.65
C PRO A 351 -2.04 30.99 -8.75
N LEU A 352 -1.40 29.83 -8.63
CA LEU A 352 0.02 29.62 -8.88
C LEU A 352 0.42 30.11 -10.29
N SER A 353 -0.47 29.95 -11.27
CA SER A 353 -0.28 30.44 -12.63
C SER A 353 -1.63 30.76 -13.29
N LYS A 354 -1.80 32.01 -13.73
CA LYS A 354 -3.00 32.46 -14.44
C LYS A 354 -3.20 31.68 -15.74
N SER A 355 -2.14 31.58 -16.56
CA SER A 355 -2.21 30.82 -17.83
C SER A 355 -2.57 29.35 -17.61
N LEU A 356 -2.05 28.72 -16.55
CA LEU A 356 -2.41 27.34 -16.21
C LEU A 356 -3.89 27.21 -15.85
N ARG A 357 -4.37 28.08 -14.96
CA ARG A 357 -5.77 28.11 -14.53
C ARG A 357 -6.70 28.37 -15.70
N ASP A 358 -6.43 29.38 -16.51
CA ASP A 358 -7.32 29.80 -17.60
C ASP A 358 -7.43 28.67 -18.64
N LYS A 359 -6.31 27.99 -18.93
CA LYS A 359 -6.30 26.75 -19.73
C LYS A 359 -7.11 25.63 -19.09
N LEU A 360 -7.09 25.44 -17.77
CA LEU A 360 -7.89 24.41 -17.09
C LEU A 360 -9.39 24.72 -17.11
N LEU A 361 -9.75 25.98 -16.84
CA LEU A 361 -11.12 26.46 -16.78
C LEU A 361 -11.74 26.72 -18.16
N GLY A 362 -10.93 26.69 -19.23
CA GLY A 362 -11.39 26.96 -20.58
C GLY A 362 -11.73 28.43 -20.83
N VAL A 363 -11.14 29.34 -20.05
CA VAL A 363 -11.25 30.78 -20.28
C VAL A 363 -10.28 31.12 -21.40
N SER A 364 -10.80 31.53 -22.56
CA SER A 364 -9.96 32.00 -23.68
C SER A 364 -9.22 33.28 -23.30
N GLU A 365 -7.94 33.38 -23.67
CA GLU A 365 -7.17 34.64 -23.60
C GLU A 365 -7.81 35.78 -24.41
#